data_AF-A0AAD2E1M9-F1
#
_entry.id   AF-A0AAD2E1M9-F1
#
_cell.length_a   1.000
_cell.length_b   1.000
_cell.length_c   1.000
_cell.angle_alpha   90.00
_cell.angle_beta   90.00
_cell.angle_gamma   90.00
#
_symmetry.space_group_name_H-M   'P 1'
#
loop_
_entity.id
_entity.type
_entity.pdbx_description
1 polymer ?
#
loop_
_entity_poly.entity_id
_entity_poly.type
_entity_poly.pdbx_seq_one_letter_code
_entity_poly.pdbx_strand_id
1 'polypeptide(L)'
;MVNWKICETNSRIYCWFFQVITVLILVSVVIWRCLIPRNPSFTIANIYFPSLNSKNSSVGNSSLILFDFKILNPNKGISIYYDGISLSLYFKDVFVGTNSTPPFYQGHKNNTSWKIPIKADPAVVDRNFQQGLRGGNIDFKVGVETAVKFKIFSWKTKEHQIGCEAYFTSMKISFNGSLSGGNDMKLHQIRKPRSRVCN
;
A
#
# COMPACT_ATOMS: atom_id res chain seq x y z
N MET A 1 -2.65 28.64 65.82
CA MET A 1 -1.54 28.28 64.90
C MET A 1 -1.72 26.95 64.16
N VAL A 2 -2.68 26.08 64.52
CA VAL A 2 -2.81 24.74 63.92
C VAL A 2 -3.48 24.75 62.53
N ASN A 3 -4.41 25.67 62.27
CA ASN A 3 -5.19 25.71 61.02
C ASN A 3 -4.39 26.06 59.75
N TRP A 4 -3.33 26.87 59.86
CA TRP A 4 -2.49 27.25 58.70
C TRP A 4 -1.73 26.05 58.13
N LYS A 5 -1.16 25.21 59.02
CA LYS A 5 -0.41 24.00 58.62
C LYS A 5 -1.29 22.97 57.90
N ILE A 6 -2.55 22.81 58.34
CA ILE A 6 -3.53 21.90 57.73
C ILE A 6 -3.94 22.40 56.33
N CYS A 7 -4.10 23.71 56.16
CA CYS A 7 -4.42 24.31 54.86
C CYS A 7 -3.27 24.11 53.84
N GLU A 8 -2.02 24.23 54.30
CA GLU A 8 -0.84 24.04 53.47
C GLU A 8 -0.62 22.58 53.05
N THR A 9 -0.85 21.59 53.92
CA THR A 9 -0.80 20.16 53.54
C THR A 9 -1.92 19.78 52.56
N ASN A 10 -3.14 20.29 52.78
CA ASN A 10 -4.26 20.03 51.87
C ASN A 10 -3.97 20.58 50.47
N SER A 11 -3.44 21.80 50.36
CA SER A 11 -3.05 22.41 49.08
C SER A 11 -2.00 21.58 48.34
N ARG A 12 -0.97 21.08 49.04
CA ARG A 12 0.07 20.22 48.44
C ARG A 12 -0.48 18.90 47.92
N ILE A 13 -1.42 18.29 48.64
CA ILE A 13 -2.09 17.05 48.23
C ILE A 13 -2.89 17.28 46.93
N TYR A 14 -3.67 18.36 46.85
CA TYR A 14 -4.40 18.69 45.63
C TYR A 14 -3.48 18.92 44.43
N CYS A 15 -2.37 19.66 44.60
CA CYS A 15 -1.39 19.86 43.52
C CYS A 15 -0.80 18.54 43.01
N TRP A 16 -0.48 17.60 43.91
CA TRP A 16 0.01 16.28 43.54
C TRP A 16 -1.04 15.47 42.77
N PHE A 17 -2.30 15.46 43.24
CA PHE A 17 -3.40 14.78 42.54
C PHE A 17 -3.61 15.34 41.12
N PHE A 18 -3.61 16.68 40.96
CA PHE A 18 -3.73 17.30 39.64
C PHE A 18 -2.59 16.90 38.71
N GLN A 19 -1.34 16.91 39.20
CA GLN A 19 -0.18 16.48 38.41
C GLN A 19 -0.32 15.01 37.95
N VAL A 20 -0.70 14.11 38.84
CA VAL A 20 -0.91 12.69 38.52
C VAL A 20 -2.01 12.53 37.48
N ILE A 21 -3.15 13.22 37.65
CA ILE A 21 -4.26 13.18 36.70
C ILE A 21 -3.82 13.72 35.33
N THR A 22 -3.07 14.83 35.28
CA THR A 22 -2.55 15.37 34.02
C THR A 22 -1.66 14.37 33.30
N VAL A 23 -0.75 13.70 34.01
CA VAL A 23 0.12 12.67 33.40
C VAL A 23 -0.69 11.49 32.89
N LEU A 24 -1.69 11.01 33.65
CA LEU A 24 -2.55 9.91 33.23
C LEU A 24 -3.36 10.24 31.96
N ILE A 25 -3.90 11.46 31.87
CA ILE A 25 -4.61 11.94 30.68
C ILE A 25 -3.67 11.97 29.48
N LEU A 26 -2.47 12.54 29.63
CA LEU A 26 -1.48 12.59 28.55
C LEU A 26 -1.10 11.19 28.06
N VAL A 27 -0.78 10.27 28.98
CA VAL A 27 -0.44 8.89 28.63
C VAL A 27 -1.60 8.20 27.92
N SER A 28 -2.84 8.38 28.40
CA SER A 28 -4.03 7.80 27.76
C SER A 28 -4.22 8.31 26.33
N VAL A 29 -4.02 9.62 26.09
CA VAL A 29 -4.10 10.20 24.74
C VAL A 29 -3.01 9.63 23.84
N VAL A 30 -1.77 9.48 24.33
CA VAL A 30 -0.68 8.88 23.52
C VAL A 30 -0.99 7.43 23.17
N ILE A 31 -1.44 6.63 24.14
CA ILE A 31 -1.82 5.22 23.91
C ILE A 31 -2.94 5.14 22.89
N TRP A 32 -4.00 5.93 23.06
CA TRP A 32 -5.13 5.99 22.13
C TRP A 32 -4.69 6.29 20.69
N ARG A 33 -3.79 7.27 20.52
CA ARG A 33 -3.27 7.64 19.19
C ARG A 33 -2.39 6.55 18.56
N CYS A 34 -1.73 5.72 19.36
CA CYS A 34 -0.92 4.61 18.88
C CYS A 34 -1.74 3.35 18.53
N LEU A 35 -2.89 3.16 19.18
CA LEU A 35 -3.73 1.97 19.02
C LEU A 35 -4.67 2.01 17.80
N ILE A 36 -4.93 3.20 17.23
CA ILE A 36 -5.77 3.32 16.03
C ILE A 36 -5.00 2.82 14.79
N PRO A 37 -5.42 1.69 14.19
CA PRO A 37 -4.77 1.16 12.99
C PRO A 37 -5.08 2.06 11.79
N ARG A 38 -4.03 2.41 11.06
CA ARG A 38 -4.13 3.09 9.76
C ARG A 38 -3.87 2.09 8.65
N ASN A 39 -4.60 2.24 7.55
CA ASN A 39 -4.41 1.39 6.38
C ASN A 39 -3.02 1.62 5.77
N PRO A 40 -2.38 0.56 5.23
CA PRO A 40 -1.14 0.70 4.50
C PRO A 40 -1.34 1.53 3.23
N SER A 41 -0.29 2.24 2.83
CA SER A 41 -0.29 3.01 1.59
C SER A 41 0.46 2.23 0.51
N PHE A 42 -0.16 2.14 -0.66
CA PHE A 42 0.36 1.46 -1.81
C PHE A 42 0.77 2.48 -2.87
N THR A 43 1.95 2.30 -3.44
CA THR A 43 2.51 3.23 -4.44
C THR A 43 3.17 2.43 -5.55
N ILE A 44 2.85 2.75 -6.79
CA ILE A 44 3.55 2.19 -7.96
C ILE A 44 4.69 3.16 -8.27
N ALA A 45 5.92 2.69 -8.10
CA ALA A 45 7.11 3.49 -8.31
C ALA A 45 7.49 3.52 -9.80
N ASN A 46 7.53 2.34 -10.43
CA ASN A 46 7.90 2.21 -11.83
C ASN A 46 7.15 1.04 -12.48
N ILE A 47 6.88 1.17 -13.78
CA ILE A 47 6.42 0.08 -14.63
C ILE A 47 7.44 -0.05 -15.75
N TYR A 48 7.93 -1.27 -15.94
CA TYR A 48 8.95 -1.59 -16.93
C TYR A 48 8.44 -2.69 -17.88
N PHE A 49 8.63 -2.46 -19.16
CA PHE A 49 8.24 -3.34 -20.25
C PHE A 49 9.51 -3.88 -20.94
N PRO A 50 10.02 -5.07 -20.53
CA PRO A 50 11.20 -5.67 -21.13
C PRO A 50 11.10 -5.84 -22.66
N SER A 51 9.90 -6.06 -23.19
CA SER A 51 9.64 -6.28 -24.61
C SER A 51 10.01 -5.09 -25.51
N LEU A 52 10.05 -3.86 -24.97
CA LEU A 52 10.46 -2.67 -25.72
C LEU A 52 11.96 -2.45 -25.72
N ASN A 53 12.69 -3.06 -24.78
CA ASN A 53 14.12 -2.93 -24.73
C ASN A 53 14.76 -3.87 -25.77
N SER A 54 15.24 -3.31 -26.88
CA SER A 54 15.88 -4.06 -27.98
C SER A 54 17.07 -4.92 -27.56
N LYS A 55 17.67 -4.71 -26.38
CA LYS A 55 18.76 -5.55 -25.85
C LYS A 55 18.27 -6.82 -25.12
N ASN A 56 17.01 -6.84 -24.67
CA ASN A 56 16.42 -7.91 -23.84
C ASN A 56 15.16 -8.54 -24.45
N SER A 57 14.86 -8.21 -25.72
CA SER A 57 13.75 -8.74 -26.50
C SER A 57 14.05 -10.18 -26.95
N SER A 58 14.04 -11.12 -26.00
CA SER A 58 13.91 -12.54 -26.32
C SER A 58 12.43 -12.86 -26.59
N VAL A 59 12.14 -13.84 -27.45
CA VAL A 59 10.79 -14.22 -27.88
C VAL A 59 9.85 -14.50 -26.67
N GLY A 60 10.39 -14.98 -25.55
CA GLY A 60 9.64 -15.27 -24.32
C GLY A 60 9.30 -14.06 -23.44
N ASN A 61 9.93 -12.90 -23.63
CA ASN A 61 9.72 -11.70 -22.82
C ASN A 61 8.68 -10.73 -23.39
N SER A 62 8.11 -11.04 -24.55
CA SER A 62 7.23 -10.17 -25.33
C SER A 62 5.97 -9.72 -24.58
N SER A 63 5.51 -10.53 -23.63
CA SER A 63 4.29 -10.31 -22.83
C SER A 63 4.57 -10.04 -21.35
N LEU A 64 5.83 -9.92 -20.94
CA LEU A 64 6.19 -9.71 -19.54
C LEU A 64 6.15 -8.21 -19.20
N ILE A 65 5.56 -7.86 -18.06
CA ILE A 65 5.51 -6.49 -17.53
C ILE A 65 5.98 -6.53 -16.07
N LEU A 66 6.97 -5.71 -15.71
CA LEU A 66 7.51 -5.63 -14.36
C LEU A 66 6.95 -4.39 -13.65
N PHE A 67 6.29 -4.61 -12.52
CA PHE A 67 5.83 -3.54 -11.64
C PHE A 67 6.75 -3.43 -10.43
N ASP A 68 7.27 -2.23 -10.17
CA ASP A 68 7.95 -1.90 -8.92
C ASP A 68 6.96 -1.24 -7.97
N PHE A 69 6.60 -1.97 -6.93
CA PHE A 69 5.52 -1.65 -6.02
C PHE A 69 6.06 -1.37 -4.62
N LYS A 70 5.79 -0.18 -4.09
CA LYS A 70 6.18 0.24 -2.74
C LYS A 70 4.99 0.17 -1.80
N ILE A 71 5.21 -0.43 -0.64
CA ILE A 71 4.22 -0.64 0.40
C ILE A 71 4.72 0.02 1.67
N LEU A 72 4.00 1.03 2.11
CA LEU A 72 4.32 1.77 3.33
C LEU A 72 3.35 1.41 4.44
N ASN A 73 3.88 0.94 5.57
CA ASN A 73 3.13 0.87 6.82
C ASN A 73 3.24 2.21 7.58
N PRO A 74 2.18 3.05 7.63
CA PRO A 74 2.24 4.33 8.34
C PRO A 74 2.18 4.19 9.88
N ASN A 75 1.91 2.99 10.40
CA ASN A 75 1.69 2.80 11.82
C ASN A 75 3.00 2.76 12.61
N LYS A 76 3.03 3.46 13.74
CA LYS A 76 4.23 3.57 14.60
C LYS A 76 4.44 2.39 15.54
N GLY A 77 3.37 1.72 15.96
CA GLY A 77 3.41 0.61 16.91
C GLY A 77 2.58 -0.61 16.48
N ILE A 78 2.07 -0.60 15.25
CA ILE A 78 1.23 -1.67 14.73
C ILE A 78 1.94 -2.29 13.53
N SER A 79 2.11 -3.61 13.59
CA SER A 79 2.68 -4.37 12.48
C SER A 79 1.55 -5.01 11.65
N ILE A 80 1.82 -5.29 10.39
CA ILE A 80 0.80 -5.76 9.44
C ILE A 80 1.25 -7.11 8.87
N TYR A 81 0.38 -8.10 8.97
CA TYR A 81 0.50 -9.35 8.22
C TYR A 81 -0.35 -9.22 6.95
N TYR A 82 0.25 -9.54 5.82
CA TYR A 82 -0.41 -9.60 4.52
C TYR A 82 -0.56 -11.07 4.15
N ASP A 83 -1.77 -11.50 3.79
CA ASP A 83 -2.02 -12.86 3.28
C ASP A 83 -1.61 -13.01 1.79
N GLY A 84 -0.89 -12.03 1.26
CA GLY A 84 -0.52 -11.88 -0.14
C GLY A 84 -1.19 -10.67 -0.77
N ILE A 85 -0.56 -10.13 -1.81
CA ILE A 85 -1.08 -8.99 -2.57
C ILE A 85 -1.31 -9.45 -3.98
N SER A 86 -2.55 -9.36 -4.43
CA SER A 86 -2.97 -9.63 -5.80
C SER A 86 -2.94 -8.33 -6.59
N LEU A 87 -2.15 -8.31 -7.65
CA LEU A 87 -2.03 -7.19 -8.58
C LEU A 87 -2.69 -7.57 -9.90
N SER A 88 -3.71 -6.82 -10.30
CA SER A 88 -4.43 -6.99 -11.56
C SER A 88 -4.15 -5.81 -12.49
N LEU A 89 -3.87 -6.11 -13.76
CA LEU A 89 -3.63 -5.12 -14.79
C LEU A 89 -4.76 -5.14 -15.83
N TYR A 90 -5.22 -3.96 -16.20
CA TYR A 90 -6.20 -3.72 -17.23
C TYR A 90 -5.67 -2.71 -18.24
N PHE A 91 -5.98 -2.93 -19.52
CA PHE A 91 -5.69 -2.03 -20.63
C PHE A 91 -7.00 -1.71 -21.33
N LYS A 92 -7.39 -0.43 -21.39
CA LYS A 92 -8.70 0.00 -21.92
C LYS A 92 -9.87 -0.84 -21.37
N ASP A 93 -9.86 -1.05 -20.05
CA ASP A 93 -10.82 -1.89 -19.30
C ASP A 93 -10.83 -3.40 -19.63
N VAL A 94 -9.95 -3.87 -20.52
CA VAL A 94 -9.74 -5.31 -20.78
C VAL A 94 -8.71 -5.85 -19.81
N PHE A 95 -9.03 -6.99 -19.17
CA PHE A 95 -8.10 -7.68 -18.28
C PHE A 95 -6.88 -8.19 -19.04
N VAL A 96 -5.69 -7.78 -18.63
CA VAL A 96 -4.42 -8.15 -19.28
C VAL A 96 -3.77 -9.32 -18.55
N GLY A 97 -3.81 -9.31 -17.22
CA GLY A 97 -3.16 -10.33 -16.42
C GLY A 97 -3.18 -10.01 -14.93
N THR A 98 -2.85 -11.01 -14.13
CA THR A 98 -2.76 -10.90 -12.67
C THR A 98 -1.55 -11.66 -12.17
N ASN A 99 -0.98 -11.20 -11.06
CA ASN A 99 -0.03 -11.99 -10.28
C ASN A 99 -0.16 -11.63 -8.80
N SER A 100 0.26 -12.54 -7.92
CA SER A 100 0.24 -12.34 -6.49
C SER A 100 1.62 -12.52 -5.84
N THR A 101 1.80 -11.85 -4.70
CA THR A 101 2.95 -12.05 -3.83
C THR A 101 2.63 -13.07 -2.74
N PRO A 102 3.64 -13.81 -2.24
CA PRO A 102 3.44 -14.68 -1.10
C PRO A 102 3.07 -13.86 0.15
N PRO A 103 2.40 -14.47 1.15
CA PRO A 103 2.15 -13.82 2.43
C PRO A 103 3.44 -13.31 3.06
N PHE A 104 3.40 -12.10 3.63
CA PHE A 104 4.57 -11.51 4.27
C PHE A 104 4.20 -10.65 5.47
N TYR A 105 5.17 -10.45 6.34
CA TYR A 105 5.05 -9.62 7.53
C TYR A 105 5.78 -8.30 7.34
N GLN A 106 5.11 -7.21 7.70
CA GLN A 106 5.70 -5.88 7.71
C GLN A 106 5.65 -5.29 9.11
N GLY A 107 6.82 -4.99 9.68
CA GLY A 107 6.93 -4.28 10.95
C GLY A 107 6.38 -2.85 10.90
N HIS A 108 6.41 -2.16 12.04
CA HIS A 108 5.96 -0.77 12.16
C HIS A 108 6.86 0.21 11.38
N LYS A 109 6.29 1.26 10.79
CA LYS A 109 6.99 2.27 9.95
C LYS A 109 7.91 1.70 8.86
N ASN A 110 7.66 0.48 8.41
CA ASN A 110 8.50 -0.14 7.41
C ASN A 110 8.01 0.21 6.01
N ASN A 111 8.96 0.29 5.08
CA ASN A 111 8.71 0.42 3.66
C ASN A 111 9.25 -0.83 2.96
N THR A 112 8.38 -1.55 2.27
CA THR A 112 8.75 -2.77 1.55
C THR A 112 8.52 -2.53 0.07
N SER A 113 9.52 -2.86 -0.75
CA SER A 113 9.40 -2.79 -2.21
C SER A 113 9.31 -4.20 -2.78
N TRP A 114 8.38 -4.42 -3.69
CA TRP A 114 8.14 -5.68 -4.38
C TRP A 114 8.23 -5.47 -5.89
N LYS A 115 8.96 -6.35 -6.56
CA LYS A 115 8.94 -6.45 -8.03
C LYS A 115 7.98 -7.56 -8.42
N ILE A 116 6.85 -7.19 -9.00
CA ILE A 116 5.79 -8.15 -9.36
C ILE A 116 5.77 -8.28 -10.89
N PRO A 117 6.17 -9.43 -11.45
CA PRO A 117 6.05 -9.69 -12.87
C PRO A 117 4.62 -10.08 -13.23
N ILE A 118 3.97 -9.36 -14.13
CA ILE A 118 2.70 -9.78 -14.73
C ILE A 118 2.99 -10.28 -16.14
N LYS A 119 2.54 -11.50 -16.44
CA LYS A 119 2.50 -12.00 -17.81
C LYS A 119 1.15 -11.59 -18.40
N ALA A 120 1.20 -10.76 -19.44
CA ALA A 120 0.03 -10.40 -20.21
C ALA A 120 -0.45 -11.63 -21.01
N ASP A 121 -1.76 -11.83 -21.02
CA ASP A 121 -2.40 -12.88 -21.81
C ASP A 121 -2.13 -12.62 -23.31
N PRO A 122 -1.49 -13.56 -24.04
CA PRO A 122 -1.21 -13.39 -25.47
C PRO A 122 -2.47 -13.13 -26.30
N ALA A 123 -3.66 -13.55 -25.86
CA ALA A 123 -4.92 -13.23 -26.55
C ALA A 123 -5.30 -11.75 -26.47
N VAL A 124 -4.84 -11.04 -25.44
CA VAL A 124 -5.12 -9.60 -25.19
C VAL A 124 -3.99 -8.71 -25.72
N VAL A 125 -2.77 -9.27 -25.86
CA VAL A 125 -1.61 -8.61 -26.47
C VAL A 125 -1.77 -8.56 -28.00
N ASP A 126 -2.72 -7.76 -28.47
CA ASP A 126 -2.94 -7.52 -29.90
C ASP A 126 -1.93 -6.48 -30.45
N ARG A 127 -1.88 -6.31 -31.78
CA ARG A 127 -1.08 -5.29 -32.47
C ARG A 127 -1.32 -3.89 -31.92
N ASN A 128 -2.54 -3.59 -31.50
CA ASN A 128 -2.91 -2.31 -30.89
C ASN A 128 -2.22 -2.06 -29.54
N PHE A 129 -2.04 -3.12 -28.74
CA PHE A 129 -1.28 -3.05 -27.49
C PHE A 129 0.20 -2.79 -27.79
N GLN A 130 0.78 -3.55 -28.73
CA GLN A 130 2.18 -3.40 -29.13
C GLN A 130 2.47 -2.04 -29.79
N GLN A 131 1.56 -1.52 -30.61
CA GLN A 131 1.67 -0.18 -31.21
C GLN A 131 1.51 0.91 -30.16
N GLY A 132 0.56 0.76 -29.23
CA GLY A 132 0.41 1.67 -28.10
C GLY A 132 1.70 1.78 -27.30
N LEU A 133 2.34 0.64 -27.01
CA LEU A 133 3.60 0.62 -26.26
C LEU A 133 4.74 1.37 -26.97
N ARG A 134 4.80 1.31 -28.30
CA ARG A 134 5.91 1.85 -29.13
C ARG A 134 5.83 3.34 -29.45
N GLY A 135 4.92 4.10 -28.83
CA GLY A 135 4.84 5.55 -29.03
C GLY A 135 3.45 6.15 -28.89
N GLY A 136 2.44 5.37 -28.50
CA GLY A 136 1.11 5.85 -28.23
C GLY A 136 0.92 6.30 -26.77
N ASN A 137 -0.06 7.17 -26.56
CA ASN A 137 -0.62 7.39 -25.24
C ASN A 137 -1.43 6.15 -24.85
N ILE A 138 -1.10 5.53 -23.72
CA ILE A 138 -1.83 4.36 -23.23
C ILE A 138 -2.50 4.67 -21.91
N ASP A 139 -3.72 4.15 -21.79
CA ASP A 139 -4.48 4.14 -20.55
C ASP A 139 -4.41 2.75 -19.90
N PHE A 140 -3.81 2.70 -18.71
CA PHE A 140 -3.73 1.50 -17.89
C PHE A 140 -4.52 1.69 -16.61
N LYS A 141 -5.17 0.63 -16.15
CA LYS A 141 -5.75 0.54 -14.81
C LYS A 141 -5.06 -0.58 -14.05
N VAL A 142 -4.61 -0.27 -12.84
CA VAL A 142 -3.98 -1.23 -11.95
C VAL A 142 -4.85 -1.38 -10.70
N GLY A 143 -5.29 -2.61 -10.46
CA GLY A 143 -6.00 -3.01 -9.26
C GLY A 143 -5.07 -3.73 -8.29
N VAL A 144 -5.19 -3.43 -7.01
CA VAL A 144 -4.48 -4.09 -5.91
C VAL A 144 -5.51 -4.57 -4.92
N GLU A 145 -5.47 -5.86 -4.61
CA GLU A 145 -6.32 -6.47 -3.59
C GLU A 145 -5.46 -7.26 -2.61
N THR A 146 -5.71 -7.07 -1.32
CA THR A 146 -5.00 -7.78 -0.28
C THR A 146 -5.86 -7.95 0.96
N ALA A 147 -5.59 -9.02 1.71
CA ALA A 147 -6.14 -9.22 3.03
C ALA A 147 -5.06 -8.98 4.08
N VAL A 148 -5.37 -8.17 5.08
CA VAL A 148 -4.43 -7.76 6.13
C VAL A 148 -4.94 -8.08 7.53
N LYS A 149 -4.01 -8.43 8.41
CA LYS A 149 -4.23 -8.60 9.85
C LYS A 149 -3.29 -7.67 10.59
N PHE A 150 -3.85 -6.80 11.43
CA PHE A 150 -3.05 -5.89 12.25
C PHE A 150 -2.62 -6.60 13.53
N LYS A 151 -1.34 -6.51 13.87
CA LYS A 151 -0.79 -6.98 15.14
C LYS A 151 -0.50 -5.80 16.04
N ILE A 152 -1.22 -5.75 17.15
CA ILE A 152 -1.15 -4.72 18.19
C ILE A 152 -0.58 -5.41 19.43
N PHE A 153 0.67 -5.08 19.79
CA PHE A 153 1.43 -5.81 20.80
C PHE A 153 1.45 -7.33 20.52
N SER A 154 0.73 -8.11 21.31
CA SER A 154 0.64 -9.57 21.20
C SER A 154 -0.67 -10.06 20.57
N TRP A 155 -1.63 -9.16 20.30
CA TRP A 155 -2.94 -9.53 19.76
C TRP A 155 -3.02 -9.24 18.26
N LYS A 156 -3.70 -10.13 17.53
CA LYS A 156 -3.98 -9.97 16.10
C LYS A 156 -5.45 -9.62 15.91
N THR A 157 -5.72 -8.65 15.04
CA THR A 157 -7.10 -8.33 14.63
C THR A 157 -7.65 -9.41 13.71
N LYS A 158 -8.95 -9.32 13.44
CA LYS A 158 -9.55 -10.05 12.33
C LYS A 158 -8.93 -9.62 10.99
N GLU A 159 -9.14 -10.46 9.99
CA GLU A 159 -8.74 -10.18 8.63
C GLU A 159 -9.58 -9.05 8.04
N HIS A 160 -8.92 -8.09 7.40
CA HIS A 160 -9.54 -6.96 6.74
C HIS A 160 -9.10 -6.95 5.27
N GLN A 161 -10.06 -6.93 4.36
CA GLN A 161 -9.76 -6.81 2.95
C GLN A 161 -9.58 -5.34 2.54
N ILE A 162 -8.53 -5.07 1.78
CA ILE A 162 -8.19 -3.75 1.25
C ILE A 162 -8.07 -3.89 -0.26
N GLY A 163 -8.89 -3.14 -0.98
CA GLY A 163 -8.80 -2.96 -2.42
C GLY A 163 -8.36 -1.53 -2.74
N CYS A 164 -7.42 -1.37 -3.66
CA CYS A 164 -6.97 -0.07 -4.16
C CYS A 164 -6.87 -0.09 -5.68
N GLU A 165 -7.14 1.04 -6.33
CA GLU A 165 -7.03 1.19 -7.78
C GLU A 165 -6.21 2.44 -8.12
N ALA A 166 -5.48 2.38 -9.23
CA ALA A 166 -4.87 3.53 -9.88
C ALA A 166 -5.17 3.52 -11.38
N TYR A 167 -5.46 4.71 -11.90
CA TYR A 167 -5.69 4.97 -13.31
C TYR A 167 -4.50 5.76 -13.84
N PHE A 168 -3.87 5.25 -14.89
CA PHE A 168 -2.78 5.87 -15.59
C PHE A 168 -3.33 6.30 -16.94
N THR A 169 -3.50 7.61 -17.16
CA THR A 169 -4.05 8.15 -18.40
C THR A 169 -2.95 8.85 -19.18
N SER A 170 -2.92 8.63 -20.49
CA SER A 170 -2.01 9.33 -21.43
C SER A 170 -0.52 9.24 -21.04
N MET A 171 -0.08 8.06 -20.60
CA MET A 171 1.32 7.85 -20.24
C MET A 171 2.20 7.63 -21.48
N LYS A 172 3.36 8.28 -21.50
CA LYS A 172 4.39 8.06 -22.51
C LYS A 172 5.39 7.02 -22.01
N ILE A 173 5.61 5.99 -22.81
CA ILE A 173 6.65 4.99 -22.55
C ILE A 173 7.93 5.43 -23.27
N SER A 174 9.03 5.45 -22.55
CA SER A 174 10.35 5.71 -23.15
C SER A 174 10.82 4.49 -23.93
N PHE A 175 11.69 4.70 -24.92
CA PHE A 175 12.27 3.64 -25.77
C PHE A 175 13.01 2.55 -24.99
N ASN A 176 13.41 2.82 -23.74
CA ASN A 176 14.00 1.84 -22.84
C ASN A 176 12.97 0.90 -22.17
N GLY A 177 11.67 1.09 -22.40
CA GLY A 177 10.58 0.33 -21.79
C GLY A 177 10.15 0.81 -20.41
N SER A 178 10.70 1.90 -19.87
CA SER A 178 10.21 2.51 -18.63
C SER A 178 9.22 3.63 -18.91
N LEU A 179 8.26 3.84 -18.01
CA LEU A 179 7.37 5.00 -18.07
C LEU A 179 8.15 6.33 -17.91
N SER A 180 7.91 7.28 -18.81
CA SER A 180 8.55 8.60 -18.80
C SER A 180 7.63 9.61 -18.09
N GLY A 181 8.12 10.20 -16.99
CA GLY A 181 7.37 11.16 -16.16
C GLY A 181 7.14 10.71 -14.71
N GLY A 182 7.95 9.75 -14.22
CA GLY A 182 7.75 9.01 -12.98
C GLY A 182 7.78 9.85 -11.70
N ASN A 183 6.63 10.37 -11.33
CA ASN A 183 6.32 10.59 -9.92
C ASN A 183 5.71 9.29 -9.37
N ASP A 184 6.20 8.85 -8.21
CA ASP A 184 5.63 7.75 -7.42
C ASP A 184 4.10 7.92 -7.31
N MET A 185 3.30 7.01 -7.90
CA MET A 185 1.84 7.15 -7.96
C MET A 185 1.17 6.38 -6.82
N LYS A 186 0.45 7.10 -5.96
CA LYS A 186 -0.31 6.51 -4.85
C LYS A 186 -1.62 5.91 -5.38
N LEU A 187 -1.92 4.68 -4.96
CA LEU A 187 -3.21 4.08 -5.26
C LEU A 187 -4.29 4.59 -4.31
N HIS A 188 -5.49 4.78 -4.85
CA HIS A 188 -6.65 5.19 -4.07
C HIS A 188 -7.41 3.96 -3.58
N GLN A 189 -7.77 3.96 -2.30
CA GLN A 189 -8.51 2.86 -1.69
C GLN A 189 -9.97 2.85 -2.15
N ILE A 190 -10.46 1.68 -2.55
CA ILE A 190 -11.85 1.45 -2.91
C ILE A 190 -12.66 1.16 -1.64
N ARG A 191 -13.87 1.71 -1.54
CA ARG A 191 -14.74 1.55 -0.37
C ARG A 191 -15.19 0.10 -0.10
N LYS A 192 -15.21 -0.75 -1.13
CA LYS A 192 -15.36 -2.20 -1.01
C LYS A 192 -14.51 -2.88 -2.09
N PRO A 193 -13.60 -3.80 -1.73
CA PRO A 193 -12.91 -4.62 -2.72
C PRO A 193 -13.96 -5.41 -3.52
N ARG A 194 -13.68 -5.63 -4.81
CA ARG A 194 -14.56 -6.42 -5.66
C ARG A 194 -14.57 -7.84 -5.08
N SER A 195 -15.76 -8.37 -4.79
CA SER A 195 -15.90 -9.75 -4.30
C SER A 195 -15.14 -10.67 -5.25
N ARG A 196 -14.20 -11.47 -4.74
CA ARG A 196 -13.62 -12.58 -5.52
C ARG A 196 -14.79 -13.40 -6.02
N VAL A 197 -15.03 -13.37 -7.32
CA VAL A 197 -15.95 -14.29 -7.98
C VAL A 197 -15.20 -15.62 -7.95
N CYS A 198 -15.55 -16.47 -6.98
CA CYS A 198 -15.14 -17.86 -6.99
C CYS A 198 -15.92 -18.52 -8.15
N ASN A 199 -15.21 -18.89 -9.21
CA ASN A 199 -15.70 -19.89 -10.17
C ASN A 199 -15.43 -21.28 -9.62
#